data_AF-A0A7S3WFB8-F1
#
_entry.id   AF-A0A7S3WFB8-F1
#
_cell.length_a   1.000
_cell.length_b   1.000
_cell.length_c   1.000
_cell.angle_alpha   90.00
_cell.angle_beta   90.00
_cell.angle_gamma   90.00
#
_symmetry.space_group_name_H-M   'P 1'
#
loop_
_entity.id
_entity.type
_entity.pdbx_description
1 polymer ?
#
loop_
_entity_poly.entity_id
_entity_poly.type
_entity_poly.pdbx_seq_one_letter_code
_entity_poly.pdbx_strand_id
1 'polypeptide(L)'
;KFGFMGSLEVLSAKGVDVYLAGMHECQAHIGTNGGEDFFMMQCLDALGVGHMVDNTLLDDKYTHGAGWHLFDVDPCKDGSHVAYHPYKAVNSWMGCYDIATGVMQTNVFVGCNARFPDDACSLSSQLSHSNS
;
A
#
# COMPACT_ATOMS: atom_id res chain seq x y z
N LYS A 1 0.74 14.69 -8.13
CA LYS A 1 -0.54 14.87 -7.42
C LYS A 1 -1.35 13.62 -7.70
N PHE A 2 -1.41 12.73 -6.71
CA PHE A 2 -1.90 11.36 -6.83
C PHE A 2 -3.34 11.36 -6.28
N GLY A 3 -4.32 10.96 -7.11
CA GLY A 3 -5.73 10.83 -6.71
C GLY A 3 -5.98 9.45 -6.07
N PHE A 4 -7.21 8.91 -6.15
CA PHE A 4 -7.51 7.49 -5.92
C PHE A 4 -6.48 6.65 -6.71
N MET A 5 -5.54 5.98 -6.04
CA MET A 5 -4.42 5.24 -6.68
C MET A 5 -4.47 3.73 -6.44
N GLY A 6 -5.54 3.22 -5.84
CA GLY A 6 -5.79 1.80 -5.62
C GLY A 6 -4.99 1.18 -4.48
N SER A 7 -4.01 1.88 -3.92
CA SER A 7 -3.16 1.37 -2.85
C SER A 7 -3.76 1.54 -1.45
N LEU A 8 -4.63 2.54 -1.25
CA LEU A 8 -5.41 2.73 -0.04
C LEU A 8 -6.61 3.66 -0.28
N GLU A 9 -7.80 3.14 -0.04
CA GLU A 9 -9.06 3.89 -0.08
C GLU A 9 -9.79 3.74 1.27
N VAL A 10 -10.06 4.85 1.95
CA VAL A 10 -10.81 4.86 3.21
C VAL A 10 -12.20 5.39 2.95
N LEU A 11 -13.21 4.53 3.13
CA LEU A 11 -14.61 4.88 2.99
C LEU A 11 -15.31 4.83 4.35
N SER A 12 -16.19 5.80 4.61
CA SER A 12 -17.13 5.69 5.72
C SER A 12 -18.18 4.62 5.43
N ALA A 13 -18.72 3.98 6.46
CA ALA A 13 -19.79 2.98 6.30
C ALA A 13 -20.97 3.53 5.47
N LYS A 14 -21.39 4.78 5.74
CA LYS A 14 -22.45 5.44 4.96
C LYS A 14 -22.06 5.67 3.49
N GLY A 15 -20.79 5.95 3.22
CA GLY A 15 -20.29 6.06 1.84
C GLY A 15 -20.38 4.75 1.09
N VAL A 16 -20.06 3.64 1.76
CA VAL A 16 -20.24 2.27 1.22
C VAL A 16 -21.72 1.98 0.97
N ASP A 17 -22.61 2.32 1.89
CA ASP A 17 -24.07 2.12 1.70
C ASP A 17 -24.59 2.86 0.47
N VAL A 18 -24.19 4.12 0.28
CA VAL A 18 -24.56 4.92 -0.89
C VAL A 18 -23.99 4.31 -2.17
N TYR A 19 -22.71 3.92 -2.16
CA TYR A 19 -22.07 3.26 -3.29
C TYR A 19 -22.81 2.00 -3.71
N LEU A 20 -23.08 1.09 -2.77
CA LEU A 20 -23.77 -0.18 -3.06
C LEU A 20 -25.20 0.04 -3.57
N ALA A 21 -25.92 1.02 -3.03
CA ALA A 21 -27.28 1.37 -3.48
C ALA A 21 -27.31 1.97 -4.90
N GLY A 22 -26.25 2.68 -5.30
CA GLY A 22 -26.15 3.36 -6.60
C GLY A 22 -25.33 2.64 -7.66
N MET A 23 -24.62 1.57 -7.31
CA MET A 23 -23.62 0.93 -8.18
C MET A 23 -24.20 0.45 -9.52
N HIS A 24 -25.45 -0.01 -9.55
CA HIS A 24 -26.10 -0.43 -10.80
C HIS A 24 -26.26 0.73 -11.79
N GLU A 25 -26.66 1.91 -11.31
CA GLU A 25 -26.76 3.11 -12.14
C GLU A 25 -25.38 3.55 -12.63
N CYS A 26 -24.37 3.46 -11.76
CA CYS A 26 -22.98 3.71 -12.15
C CYS A 26 -22.53 2.77 -13.27
N GLN A 27 -22.80 1.46 -13.19
CA GLN A 27 -22.42 0.52 -14.25
C GLN A 27 -23.11 0.83 -15.60
N ALA A 28 -24.33 1.36 -15.56
CA ALA A 28 -25.07 1.73 -16.77
C ALA A 28 -24.56 3.02 -17.44
N HIS A 29 -23.98 3.93 -16.66
CA HIS A 29 -23.67 5.30 -17.11
C HIS A 29 -22.18 5.67 -17.07
N ILE A 30 -21.40 5.01 -16.23
CA ILE A 30 -19.97 5.22 -16.05
C ILE A 30 -19.26 4.09 -16.81
N GLY A 31 -18.48 4.47 -17.82
CA GLY A 31 -17.69 3.51 -18.59
C GLY A 31 -16.66 2.80 -17.72
N THR A 32 -16.40 1.52 -17.99
CA THR A 32 -15.41 0.71 -17.26
C THR A 32 -13.99 0.87 -17.81
N ASN A 33 -13.72 1.96 -18.54
CA ASN A 33 -12.42 2.23 -19.13
C ASN A 33 -11.52 2.87 -18.05
N GLY A 34 -11.08 2.06 -17.10
CA GLY A 34 -10.27 2.45 -15.94
C GLY A 34 -10.03 1.27 -14.99
N GLY A 35 -9.28 1.51 -13.91
CA GLY A 35 -9.17 0.58 -12.78
C GLY A 35 -10.42 0.59 -11.90
N GLU A 36 -10.50 -0.37 -10.97
CA GLU A 36 -11.58 -0.45 -9.97
C GLU A 36 -11.65 0.84 -9.13
N ASP A 37 -10.50 1.33 -8.68
CA ASP A 37 -10.30 2.56 -7.93
C ASP A 37 -10.90 3.77 -8.66
N PHE A 38 -10.62 3.89 -9.95
CA PHE A 38 -11.13 4.97 -10.78
C PHE A 38 -12.65 4.88 -10.97
N PHE A 39 -13.18 3.67 -11.20
CA PHE A 39 -14.62 3.45 -11.30
C PHE A 39 -15.33 3.80 -9.99
N MET A 40 -14.79 3.35 -8.86
CA MET A 40 -15.35 3.62 -7.53
C MET A 40 -15.37 5.12 -7.24
N MET A 41 -14.27 5.83 -7.51
CA MET A 41 -14.18 7.28 -7.37
C MET A 41 -15.26 7.99 -8.21
N GLN A 42 -15.36 7.67 -9.50
CA GLN A 42 -16.34 8.30 -10.39
C GLN A 42 -17.77 8.02 -9.95
N CYS A 43 -18.05 6.82 -9.48
CA CYS A 43 -19.37 6.45 -8.98
C CYS A 43 -19.74 7.21 -7.70
N LEU A 44 -18.82 7.28 -6.74
CA LEU A 44 -19.02 8.04 -5.50
C LEU A 44 -19.24 9.54 -5.78
N ASP A 45 -18.47 10.11 -6.70
CA ASP A 45 -18.64 11.50 -7.12
C ASP A 45 -20.00 11.72 -7.80
N ALA A 46 -20.42 10.81 -8.70
CA ALA A 46 -21.73 10.88 -9.37
C ALA A 46 -22.91 10.76 -8.40
N LEU A 47 -22.75 9.97 -7.33
CA LEU A 47 -23.74 9.82 -6.25
C LEU A 47 -23.69 10.95 -5.22
N GLY A 48 -22.78 11.93 -5.38
CA GLY A 48 -22.67 13.10 -4.52
C GLY A 48 -22.04 12.81 -3.16
N VAL A 49 -21.26 11.74 -3.03
CA VAL A 49 -20.49 11.44 -1.82
C VAL A 49 -19.29 12.38 -1.76
N GLY A 50 -19.18 13.16 -0.69
CA GLY A 50 -18.04 14.04 -0.47
C GLY A 50 -16.74 13.27 -0.24
N HIS A 51 -15.61 13.82 -0.69
CA HIS A 51 -14.28 13.23 -0.52
C HIS A 51 -13.30 14.23 0.12
N MET A 52 -12.21 13.68 0.69
CA MET A 52 -11.04 14.43 1.13
C MET A 52 -9.77 13.64 0.78
N VAL A 53 -8.64 14.33 0.71
CA VAL A 53 -7.34 13.70 0.42
C VAL A 53 -6.46 13.81 1.65
N ASP A 54 -5.96 12.68 2.12
CA ASP A 54 -4.95 12.59 3.16
C ASP A 54 -3.78 11.73 2.69
N ASN A 55 -2.69 12.38 2.29
CA ASN A 55 -1.49 11.70 1.78
C ASN A 55 -0.54 11.25 2.90
N THR A 56 -0.91 11.44 4.18
CA THR A 56 -0.06 11.04 5.31
C THR A 56 -0.32 9.61 5.77
N LEU A 57 -1.48 9.06 5.40
CA LEU A 57 -1.90 7.71 5.80
C LEU A 57 -1.04 6.60 5.17
N LEU A 58 -0.62 6.77 3.93
CA LEU A 58 0.09 5.75 3.17
C LEU A 58 1.54 6.17 2.93
N ASP A 59 2.47 5.30 3.30
CA ASP A 59 3.83 5.31 2.76
C ASP A 59 3.83 4.58 1.41
N ASP A 60 4.06 5.30 0.31
CA ASP A 60 4.01 4.75 -1.04
C ASP A 60 5.36 4.93 -1.75
N LYS A 61 5.84 3.95 -2.52
CA LYS A 61 7.04 4.12 -3.37
C LYS A 61 7.08 5.42 -4.18
N TYR A 62 5.92 5.97 -4.59
CA TYR A 62 5.86 7.19 -5.38
C TYR A 62 6.18 8.46 -4.57
N THR A 63 6.15 8.38 -3.23
CA THR A 63 6.63 9.44 -2.34
C THR A 63 8.13 9.36 -2.09
N HIS A 64 8.76 8.25 -2.44
CA HIS A 64 10.21 8.08 -2.32
C HIS A 64 10.93 8.53 -3.60
N GLY A 65 12.08 9.19 -3.42
CA GLY A 65 12.94 9.61 -4.52
C GLY A 65 13.75 8.46 -5.13
N ALA A 66 14.79 8.81 -5.89
CA ALA A 66 15.78 7.84 -6.34
C ALA A 66 16.46 7.19 -5.12
N GLY A 67 16.31 5.87 -4.97
CA GLY A 67 16.88 5.12 -3.83
C GLY A 67 15.91 4.16 -3.16
N TRP A 68 14.61 4.24 -3.46
CA TRP A 68 13.64 3.27 -2.96
C TRP A 68 13.85 1.88 -3.56
N HIS A 69 13.70 0.84 -2.73
CA HIS A 69 13.92 -0.55 -3.11
C HIS A 69 12.76 -1.45 -2.67
N LEU A 70 12.28 -2.32 -3.56
CA LEU A 70 11.10 -3.19 -3.34
C LEU A 70 11.23 -4.18 -2.17
N PHE A 71 12.47 -4.40 -1.74
CA PHE A 71 12.80 -5.34 -0.66
C PHE A 71 13.28 -4.64 0.62
N ASP A 72 13.41 -3.31 0.58
CA ASP A 72 13.78 -2.55 1.77
C ASP A 72 12.55 -2.31 2.66
N VAL A 73 12.55 -2.93 3.84
CA VAL A 73 11.46 -2.85 4.82
C VAL A 73 11.69 -1.78 5.89
N ASP A 74 12.78 -1.00 5.79
CA ASP A 74 13.06 0.10 6.71
C ASP A 74 11.92 1.12 6.86
N PRO A 75 11.20 1.51 5.80
CA PRO A 75 10.08 2.45 5.93
C PRO A 75 8.97 1.95 6.87
N CYS A 76 8.81 0.63 7.03
CA CYS A 76 7.77 0.03 7.86
C CYS A 76 7.93 0.29 9.36
N LYS A 77 9.06 0.85 9.79
CA LYS A 77 9.28 1.26 11.20
C LYS A 77 8.60 2.58 11.56
N ASP A 78 8.21 3.38 10.56
CA ASP A 78 7.56 4.67 10.80
C ASP A 78 6.09 4.46 11.14
N GLY A 79 5.78 4.44 12.44
CA GLY A 79 4.41 4.27 12.96
C GLY A 79 3.47 5.47 12.73
N SER A 80 3.89 6.51 11.99
CA SER A 80 3.00 7.60 11.59
C SER A 80 2.10 7.26 10.39
N HIS A 81 2.42 6.18 9.66
CA HIS A 81 1.63 5.67 8.55
C HIS A 81 0.71 4.51 8.98
N VAL A 82 -0.44 4.36 8.32
CA VAL A 82 -1.39 3.26 8.57
C VAL A 82 -1.19 2.09 7.61
N ALA A 83 -0.51 2.31 6.49
CA ALA A 83 -0.22 1.31 5.48
C ALA A 83 1.09 1.62 4.74
N TYR A 84 1.68 0.60 4.13
CA TYR A 84 2.92 0.70 3.36
C TYR A 84 2.78 -0.05 2.03
N HIS A 85 3.15 0.60 0.92
CA HIS A 85 3.04 0.08 -0.44
C HIS A 85 4.34 0.34 -1.21
N PRO A 86 4.79 -0.51 -2.17
CA PRO A 86 4.17 -1.70 -2.76
C PRO A 86 4.90 -3.03 -2.49
N TYR A 87 4.95 -3.52 -1.26
CA TYR A 87 5.60 -4.83 -0.99
C TYR A 87 4.86 -5.98 -1.70
N LYS A 88 5.39 -6.40 -2.87
CA LYS A 88 4.81 -7.47 -3.71
C LYS A 88 5.34 -8.86 -3.39
N ALA A 89 6.56 -8.94 -2.84
CA ALA A 89 7.19 -10.21 -2.51
C ALA A 89 6.76 -10.64 -1.11
N VAL A 90 6.46 -11.94 -0.94
CA VAL A 90 5.95 -12.50 0.32
C VAL A 90 6.88 -12.16 1.49
N ASN A 91 8.19 -12.25 1.27
CA ASN A 91 9.18 -11.97 2.30
C ASN A 91 9.18 -10.50 2.73
N SER A 92 9.28 -9.54 1.81
CA SER A 92 9.30 -8.12 2.18
C SER A 92 7.95 -7.66 2.73
N TRP A 93 6.85 -8.25 2.28
CA TRP A 93 5.53 -8.01 2.87
C TRP A 93 5.45 -8.50 4.32
N MET A 94 5.82 -9.76 4.59
CA MET A 94 5.79 -10.32 5.95
C MET A 94 6.75 -9.56 6.88
N GLY A 95 7.95 -9.22 6.39
CA GLY A 95 8.90 -8.43 7.16
C GLY A 95 8.37 -7.05 7.52
N CYS A 96 7.80 -6.35 6.55
CA CYS A 96 7.16 -5.06 6.79
C CYS A 96 6.04 -5.16 7.83
N TYR A 97 5.18 -6.18 7.72
CA TYR A 97 4.12 -6.44 8.69
C TYR A 97 4.66 -6.69 10.10
N ASP A 98 5.67 -7.56 10.24
CA ASP A 98 6.27 -7.88 11.54
C ASP A 98 6.95 -6.65 12.16
N ILE A 99 7.59 -5.81 11.34
CA ILE A 99 8.21 -4.55 11.81
C ILE A 99 7.14 -3.55 12.25
N ALA A 100 6.14 -3.30 11.41
CA ALA A 100 5.07 -2.32 11.68
C ALA A 100 4.24 -2.69 12.92
N THR A 101 4.09 -4.00 13.19
CA THR A 101 3.36 -4.50 14.37
C THR A 101 4.26 -4.70 15.60
N GLY A 102 5.56 -4.42 15.50
CA GLY A 102 6.52 -4.52 16.60
C GLY A 102 6.93 -5.95 16.97
N VAL A 103 6.57 -6.95 16.15
CA VAL A 103 7.02 -8.35 16.27
C VAL A 103 8.52 -8.45 15.97
N MET A 104 9.03 -7.62 15.05
CA MET A 104 10.42 -7.62 14.63
C MET A 104 11.01 -6.21 14.57
N GLN A 105 12.33 -6.10 14.70
CA GLN A 105 13.07 -4.85 14.48
C GLN A 105 13.77 -4.91 13.11
N THR A 106 13.91 -3.78 12.42
CA THR A 106 14.53 -3.75 11.09
C THR A 106 15.94 -4.33 11.08
N ASN A 107 16.70 -4.12 12.16
CA ASN A 107 18.08 -4.57 12.31
C ASN A 107 18.24 -6.10 12.46
N VAL A 108 17.15 -6.84 12.70
CA VAL A 108 17.15 -8.31 12.86
C VAL A 108 16.34 -9.04 11.78
N PHE A 109 15.74 -8.33 10.83
CA PHE A 109 15.00 -8.96 9.74
C PHE A 109 15.96 -9.57 8.71
N VAL A 110 15.81 -10.88 8.47
CA VAL A 110 16.59 -11.68 7.49
C VAL A 110 15.62 -12.23 6.45
N GLY A 111 15.10 -11.34 5.62
CA GLY A 111 14.00 -11.64 4.71
C GLY A 111 14.34 -12.36 3.42
N CYS A 112 15.60 -12.60 3.04
CA CYS A 112 15.90 -13.01 1.65
C CYS A 112 15.80 -14.52 1.42
N ASN A 113 14.69 -15.16 1.83
CA ASN A 113 14.47 -16.59 1.58
C ASN A 113 14.08 -16.92 0.11
N ALA A 114 14.41 -16.04 -0.84
CA ALA A 114 14.18 -16.25 -2.28
C ALA A 114 15.34 -15.70 -3.13
N ARG A 115 16.45 -16.46 -3.16
CA ARG A 115 17.30 -16.81 -4.34
C ARG A 115 17.85 -15.76 -5.33
N PHE A 116 17.53 -14.46 -5.29
CA PHE A 116 18.11 -13.52 -6.26
C PHE A 116 19.36 -12.82 -5.70
N PRO A 117 20.49 -12.82 -6.45
CA PRO A 117 21.78 -12.28 -5.98
C PRO A 117 21.81 -10.78 -5.62
N ASP A 118 20.78 -10.01 -5.98
CA ASP A 118 20.79 -8.55 -5.90
C ASP A 118 19.67 -7.97 -5.01
N ASP A 119 18.96 -8.81 -4.25
CA ASP A 119 17.88 -8.35 -3.38
C ASP A 119 18.46 -7.80 -2.06
N ALA A 120 18.43 -6.47 -1.91
CA ALA A 120 18.75 -5.83 -0.64
C ALA A 120 17.75 -6.24 0.45
N CYS A 121 18.21 -7.09 1.37
CA CYS A 121 17.62 -7.23 2.70
C CYS A 121 17.75 -5.87 3.41
N SER A 122 16.76 -5.46 4.22
CA SER A 122 16.69 -4.17 4.95
C SER A 122 18.04 -3.45 5.03
N LEU A 123 18.14 -2.25 4.47
CA LEU A 123 19.41 -1.51 4.39
C LEU A 123 20.05 -1.29 5.78
N SER A 124 19.27 -1.42 6.86
CA SER A 124 19.70 -1.32 8.24
C SER A 124 20.00 -2.65 8.95
N SER A 125 19.76 -3.80 8.32
CA SER A 125 20.02 -5.12 8.92
C SER A 125 21.52 -5.41 9.04
N GLN A 126 21.93 -5.84 10.23
CA GLN A 126 23.31 -6.28 10.51
C GLN A 126 23.47 -7.80 10.40
N LEU A 127 22.37 -8.52 10.17
CA LEU A 127 22.36 -9.96 10.06
C LEU A 127 22.56 -10.36 8.60
N SER A 128 23.65 -11.08 8.32
CA SER A 128 23.83 -11.77 7.04
C SER A 128 23.06 -13.11 7.05
N HIS A 129 22.66 -13.58 5.86
CA HIS A 129 22.21 -14.95 5.71
C HIS A 129 23.30 -15.90 6.22
N SER A 130 22.95 -16.79 7.15
CA SER A 130 23.80 -17.95 7.40
C SER A 130 23.81 -18.79 6.13
N ASN A 131 24.97 -18.92 5.48
CA ASN A 131 25.17 -19.86 4.38
C ASN A 131 24.74 -21.26 4.83
N SER A 132 23.59 -21.73 4.35
CA SER A 132 23.18 -23.13 4.41
C SER A 132 23.67 -23.87 3.18
#